data_AF-A0A496Q7U4-F1
#
_entry.id   AF-A0A496Q7U4-F1
#
_cell.length_a   1.000
_cell.length_b   1.000
_cell.length_c   1.000
_cell.angle_alpha   90.00
_cell.angle_beta   90.00
_cell.angle_gamma   90.00
#
_symmetry.space_group_name_H-M   'P 1'
#
loop_
_entity.id
_entity.type
_entity.pdbx_description
1 polymer ?
#
loop_
_entity_poly.entity_id
_entity_poly.type
_entity_poly.pdbx_seq_one_letter_code
_entity_poly.pdbx_strand_id
1 'polypeptide(L)'
;MVEGLYLEESLVDGVMVHLKDPKVQAAVKVKSEVVKLSQEFLRREGFVELLPTILSPITDPLNHDVFEVTIDYAGTRYRLTQSMIFHKQIALHAFEKVFITSPNVRLETPDKAGVGKYLFEFVQVDLEIKDAKREDVMDLIERLLVYVFEG
;
A
#
# COMPACT_ATOMS: atom_id res chain seq x y z
N MET A 1 -22.78 3.85 29.18
CA MET A 1 -21.77 2.92 29.72
C MET A 1 -22.18 1.52 29.32
N VAL A 2 -21.46 0.90 28.39
CA VAL A 2 -21.40 -0.55 28.20
C VAL A 2 -19.93 -0.89 28.04
N GLU A 3 -19.51 -1.91 28.76
CA GLU A 3 -18.15 -2.39 28.94
C GLU A 3 -17.49 -2.77 27.61
N GLY A 4 -16.24 -2.37 27.40
CA GLY A 4 -15.50 -2.68 26.17
C GLY A 4 -14.01 -2.33 26.15
N LEU A 5 -13.49 -1.64 27.17
CA LEU A 5 -12.07 -1.27 27.29
C LEU A 5 -11.19 -2.37 27.94
N TYR A 6 -11.61 -3.64 27.90
CA TYR A 6 -10.84 -4.77 28.44
C TYR A 6 -10.13 -5.61 27.35
N LEU A 7 -9.89 -5.02 26.18
CA LEU A 7 -9.02 -5.60 25.15
C LEU A 7 -7.55 -5.15 25.26
N GLU A 8 -7.17 -4.42 26.32
CA GLU A 8 -6.19 -3.33 26.13
C GLU A 8 -4.80 -3.49 26.77
N GLU A 9 -4.54 -4.43 27.68
CA GLU A 9 -3.18 -4.58 28.28
C GLU A 9 -2.37 -5.71 27.62
N SER A 10 -2.94 -6.90 27.49
CA SER A 10 -2.22 -8.08 26.96
C SER A 10 -1.85 -7.97 25.48
N LEU A 11 -2.67 -7.31 24.67
CA LEU A 11 -2.38 -7.07 23.26
C LEU A 11 -1.27 -6.02 23.12
N VAL A 12 -1.34 -4.93 23.89
CA VAL A 12 -0.30 -3.89 23.91
C VAL A 12 1.02 -4.50 24.35
N ASP A 13 1.03 -5.32 25.39
CA ASP A 13 2.21 -6.04 25.85
C ASP A 13 2.79 -6.96 24.77
N GLY A 14 1.94 -7.72 24.07
CA GLY A 14 2.35 -8.58 22.96
C GLY A 14 2.99 -7.79 21.81
N VAL A 15 2.38 -6.67 21.41
CA VAL A 15 2.93 -5.76 20.39
C VAL A 15 4.24 -5.14 20.86
N MET A 16 4.32 -4.71 22.11
CA MET A 16 5.53 -4.12 22.70
C MET A 16 6.69 -5.12 22.75
N VAL A 17 6.43 -6.38 23.10
CA VAL A 17 7.44 -7.46 23.04
C VAL A 17 7.91 -7.66 21.61
N HIS A 18 6.99 -7.72 20.64
CA HIS A 18 7.33 -7.86 19.22
C HIS A 18 8.19 -6.69 18.71
N LEU A 19 7.83 -5.44 19.01
CA LEU A 19 8.58 -4.25 18.60
C LEU A 19 9.94 -4.10 19.31
N LYS A 20 10.12 -4.77 20.45
CA LYS A 20 11.40 -4.83 21.17
C LYS A 20 12.33 -5.93 20.66
N ASP A 21 11.85 -6.87 19.85
CA ASP A 21 12.70 -7.87 19.21
C ASP A 21 13.74 -7.17 18.31
N PRO A 22 15.06 -7.38 18.53
CA PRO A 22 16.11 -6.76 17.71
C PRO A 22 15.97 -7.05 16.21
N LYS A 23 15.47 -8.23 15.83
CA LYS A 23 15.24 -8.59 14.42
C LYS A 23 14.12 -7.76 13.81
N VAL A 24 13.02 -7.56 14.56
CA VAL A 24 11.90 -6.73 14.14
C VAL A 24 12.35 -5.28 13.99
N GLN A 25 13.11 -4.76 14.96
CA GLN A 25 13.65 -3.40 14.88
C GLN A 25 14.56 -3.21 13.66
N ALA A 26 15.46 -4.17 13.40
CA ALA A 26 16.31 -4.13 12.22
C ALA A 26 15.49 -4.15 10.92
N ALA A 27 14.51 -5.05 10.82
CA ALA A 27 13.65 -5.16 9.65
C ALA A 27 12.83 -3.88 9.41
N VAL A 28 12.26 -3.28 10.46
CA VAL A 28 11.51 -2.02 10.36
C VAL A 28 12.39 -0.86 9.93
N LYS A 29 13.62 -0.77 10.44
CA LYS A 29 14.61 0.25 10.01
C LYS A 29 14.98 0.09 8.54
N VAL A 30 15.30 -1.13 8.11
CA VAL A 30 15.60 -1.43 6.69
C VAL A 30 14.40 -1.08 5.81
N LYS A 31 13.18 -1.49 6.18
CA LYS A 31 11.96 -1.12 5.45
C LYS A 31 11.79 0.41 5.37
N SER A 32 12.06 1.13 6.45
CA SER A 32 11.98 2.60 6.47
C SER A 32 12.93 3.23 5.45
N GLU A 33 14.16 2.71 5.37
CA GLU A 33 15.16 3.18 4.41
C GLU A 33 14.78 2.82 2.97
N VAL A 34 14.29 1.60 2.72
CA VAL A 34 13.78 1.16 1.41
C VAL A 34 12.67 2.09 0.89
N VAL A 35 11.70 2.43 1.75
CA VAL A 35 10.61 3.35 1.37
C VAL A 35 11.18 4.74 1.06
N LYS A 36 12.05 5.28 1.93
CA LYS A 36 12.68 6.59 1.73
C LYS A 36 13.43 6.66 0.40
N LEU A 37 14.31 5.69 0.13
CA LEU A 37 15.11 5.63 -1.10
C LEU A 37 14.23 5.47 -2.33
N SER A 38 13.15 4.68 -2.24
CA SER A 38 12.20 4.52 -3.34
C SER A 38 11.50 5.84 -3.68
N GLN A 39 11.02 6.56 -2.66
CA GLN A 39 10.38 7.87 -2.84
C GLN A 39 11.37 8.90 -3.38
N GLU A 40 12.62 8.90 -2.90
CA GLU A 40 13.66 9.80 -3.39
C GLU A 40 13.98 9.56 -4.87
N PHE A 41 14.17 8.30 -5.27
CA PHE A 41 14.40 7.92 -6.66
C PHE A 41 13.27 8.41 -7.56
N LEU A 42 12.01 8.12 -7.19
CA LEU A 42 10.85 8.52 -8.00
C LEU A 42 10.73 10.03 -8.13
N ARG A 43 11.02 10.80 -7.07
CA ARG A 43 11.05 12.28 -7.16
C ARG A 43 12.16 12.77 -8.09
N ARG A 44 13.34 12.14 -8.07
CA ARG A 44 14.44 12.46 -9.00
C ARG A 44 14.09 12.16 -10.46
N GLU A 45 13.28 11.13 -10.69
CA GLU A 45 12.73 10.77 -12.01
C GLU A 45 11.54 11.65 -12.47
N GLY A 46 11.19 12.66 -11.68
CA GLY A 46 10.16 13.66 -12.00
C GLY A 46 8.73 13.24 -11.64
N PHE A 47 8.55 12.22 -10.78
CA PHE A 47 7.23 11.83 -10.33
C PHE A 47 6.67 12.78 -9.28
N VAL A 48 5.34 12.99 -9.33
CA VAL A 48 4.57 13.69 -8.30
C VAL A 48 3.96 12.68 -7.34
N GLU A 49 4.18 12.87 -6.04
CA GLU A 49 3.53 12.02 -5.03
C GLU A 49 2.08 12.46 -4.82
N LEU A 50 1.15 11.50 -4.86
CA LEU A 50 -0.24 11.71 -4.47
C LEU A 50 -0.50 11.08 -3.10
N LEU A 51 -1.46 11.66 -2.37
CA LEU A 51 -1.93 11.07 -1.12
C LEU A 51 -2.82 9.85 -1.41
N PRO A 52 -2.76 8.80 -0.56
CA PRO A 52 -3.58 7.61 -0.76
C PRO A 52 -5.06 7.91 -0.55
N THR A 53 -5.90 7.29 -1.38
CA THR A 53 -7.36 7.29 -1.21
C THR A 53 -7.75 6.02 -0.47
N ILE A 54 -8.30 6.16 0.73
CA ILE A 54 -8.67 5.01 1.58
C ILE A 54 -10.08 4.51 1.25
N LEU A 55 -11.03 5.43 1.11
CA LEU A 55 -12.42 5.12 0.78
C LEU A 55 -12.77 5.72 -0.58
N SER A 56 -13.32 4.91 -1.47
CA SER A 56 -13.74 5.36 -2.80
C SER A 56 -14.97 4.61 -3.29
N PRO A 57 -15.88 5.25 -4.05
CA PRO A 57 -16.96 4.53 -4.74
C PRO A 57 -16.44 3.50 -5.74
N ILE A 58 -15.22 3.72 -6.27
CA ILE A 58 -14.55 2.83 -7.21
C ILE A 58 -13.26 2.29 -6.61
N THR A 59 -13.07 0.97 -6.69
CA THR A 59 -11.79 0.31 -6.35
C THR A 59 -11.53 -0.77 -7.39
N ASP A 60 -10.27 -1.16 -7.53
CA ASP A 60 -9.84 -2.33 -8.30
C ASP A 60 -10.73 -3.54 -7.99
N PRO A 61 -11.32 -4.22 -9.00
CA PRO A 61 -12.10 -5.44 -8.77
C PRO A 61 -11.24 -6.64 -8.34
N LEU A 62 -9.91 -6.53 -8.39
CA LEU A 62 -8.93 -7.60 -8.24
C LEU A 62 -9.15 -8.75 -9.24
N ASN A 63 -8.21 -9.71 -9.25
CA ASN A 63 -8.26 -10.90 -10.12
C ASN A 63 -8.74 -12.16 -9.39
N HIS A 64 -9.15 -12.03 -8.13
CA HIS A 64 -9.66 -13.10 -7.28
C HIS A 64 -10.62 -12.51 -6.24
N ASP A 65 -11.46 -13.38 -5.66
CA ASP A 65 -12.45 -12.98 -4.67
C ASP A 65 -11.79 -12.56 -3.36
N VAL A 66 -12.27 -11.44 -2.82
CA VAL A 66 -11.95 -10.95 -1.47
C VAL A 66 -13.25 -10.51 -0.81
N PHE A 67 -13.30 -10.47 0.52
CA PHE A 67 -14.44 -9.87 1.21
C PHE A 67 -14.47 -8.36 0.95
N GLU A 68 -15.59 -7.87 0.41
CA GLU A 68 -15.79 -6.44 0.20
C GLU A 68 -16.22 -5.74 1.49
N VAL A 69 -15.51 -4.67 1.85
CA VAL A 69 -15.92 -3.75 2.92
C VAL A 69 -16.56 -2.53 2.28
N THR A 70 -17.83 -2.31 2.59
CA THR A 70 -18.58 -1.14 2.12
C THR A 70 -19.04 -0.27 3.28
N ILE A 71 -19.06 1.04 3.05
CA ILE A 71 -19.53 2.05 3.99
C ILE A 71 -20.53 2.93 3.26
N ASP A 72 -21.79 2.90 3.69
CA ASP A 72 -22.82 3.80 3.18
C ASP A 72 -22.80 5.10 4.00
N TYR A 73 -22.43 6.21 3.37
CA TYR A 73 -22.33 7.53 4.02
C TYR A 73 -22.85 8.63 3.10
N ALA A 74 -23.67 9.54 3.65
CA ALA A 74 -24.22 10.69 2.92
C ALA A 74 -24.86 10.33 1.56
N GLY A 75 -25.55 9.19 1.49
CA GLY A 75 -26.21 8.71 0.27
C GLY A 75 -25.27 8.12 -0.79
N THR A 76 -23.99 7.94 -0.48
CA THR A 76 -23.00 7.32 -1.35
C THR A 76 -22.45 6.04 -0.71
N ARG A 77 -22.32 5.00 -1.53
CA ARG A 77 -21.65 3.76 -1.14
C ARG A 77 -20.16 3.87 -1.42
N TYR A 78 -19.36 3.84 -0.37
CA TYR A 78 -17.91 3.79 -0.44
C TYR A 78 -17.43 2.35 -0.25
N ARG A 79 -16.29 2.03 -0.85
CA ARG A 79 -15.56 0.78 -0.63
C ARG A 79 -14.20 1.09 -0.05
N LEU A 80 -13.70 0.20 0.79
CA LEU A 80 -12.30 0.23 1.22
C LEU A 80 -11.41 -0.05 0.01
N THR A 81 -10.40 0.80 -0.20
CA THR A 81 -9.55 0.73 -1.39
C THR A 81 -8.62 -0.48 -1.30
N GLN A 82 -8.71 -1.35 -2.30
CA GLN A 82 -7.90 -2.56 -2.44
C GLN A 82 -6.68 -2.34 -3.34
N SER A 83 -6.78 -1.36 -4.24
CA SER A 83 -5.74 -0.86 -5.14
C SER A 83 -6.19 0.48 -5.72
N MET A 84 -5.23 1.35 -6.00
CA MET A 84 -5.47 2.69 -6.55
C MET A 84 -5.37 2.74 -8.08
N ILE A 85 -5.43 1.60 -8.78
CA ILE A 85 -5.28 1.50 -10.25
C ILE A 85 -6.12 2.52 -11.03
N PHE A 86 -7.42 2.68 -10.70
CA PHE A 86 -8.27 3.66 -11.37
C PHE A 86 -7.89 5.11 -11.01
N HIS A 87 -7.51 5.36 -9.75
CA HIS A 87 -7.18 6.70 -9.27
C HIS A 87 -5.90 7.23 -9.92
N LYS A 88 -4.87 6.39 -10.07
CA LYS A 88 -3.62 6.77 -10.73
C LYS A 88 -3.82 7.00 -12.24
N GLN A 89 -4.65 6.20 -12.91
CA GLN A 89 -5.04 6.45 -14.30
C GLN A 89 -5.81 7.76 -14.47
N ILE A 90 -6.75 8.06 -13.57
CA ILE A 90 -7.47 9.35 -13.58
C ILE A 90 -6.49 10.52 -13.37
N ALA A 91 -5.52 10.37 -12.46
CA ALA A 91 -4.52 11.40 -12.20
C ALA A 91 -3.65 11.72 -13.42
N LEU A 92 -3.43 10.77 -14.34
CA LEU A 92 -2.68 11.02 -15.57
C LEU A 92 -3.36 12.02 -16.54
N HIS A 93 -4.63 12.34 -16.33
CA HIS A 93 -5.27 13.45 -17.06
C HIS A 93 -4.74 14.83 -16.63
N ALA A 94 -4.11 14.92 -15.46
CA ALA A 94 -3.56 16.16 -14.91
C ALA A 94 -2.03 16.13 -14.72
N PHE A 95 -1.42 14.94 -14.66
CA PHE A 95 0.01 14.76 -14.38
C PHE A 95 0.65 13.79 -15.39
N GLU A 96 1.94 13.95 -15.65
CA GLU A 96 2.68 13.07 -16.57
C GLU A 96 3.19 11.79 -15.88
N LYS A 97 3.57 11.89 -14.60
CA LYS A 97 4.12 10.80 -13.78
C LYS A 97 3.67 10.95 -12.34
N VAL A 98 3.07 9.90 -11.78
CA VAL A 98 2.56 9.91 -10.39
C VAL A 98 2.99 8.66 -9.63
N PHE A 99 3.22 8.80 -8.34
CA PHE A 99 3.41 7.67 -7.44
C PHE A 99 2.66 7.87 -6.12
N ILE A 100 2.34 6.77 -5.44
CA ILE A 100 1.66 6.73 -4.15
C ILE A 100 2.33 5.67 -3.28
N THR A 101 2.66 6.01 -2.04
CA THR A 101 2.92 5.02 -0.99
C THR A 101 1.56 4.54 -0.45
N SER A 102 0.95 3.58 -1.14
CA SER A 102 -0.45 3.20 -0.98
C SER A 102 -0.61 2.12 0.10
N PRO A 103 -1.29 2.40 1.22
CA PRO A 103 -1.82 1.35 2.08
C PRO A 103 -2.99 0.68 1.36
N ASN A 104 -2.99 -0.64 1.35
CA ASN A 104 -4.02 -1.46 0.73
C ASN A 104 -4.54 -2.46 1.75
N VAL A 105 -5.85 -2.65 1.76
CA VAL A 105 -6.51 -3.67 2.58
C VAL A 105 -7.23 -4.63 1.65
N ARG A 106 -6.87 -5.91 1.73
CA ARG A 106 -7.48 -7.00 0.98
C ARG A 106 -7.90 -8.07 1.97
N LEU A 107 -9.21 -8.20 2.16
CA LEU A 107 -9.74 -9.24 3.05
C LEU A 107 -9.75 -10.57 2.29
N GLU A 108 -8.59 -11.21 2.25
CA GLU A 108 -8.34 -12.47 1.57
C GLU A 108 -9.27 -13.58 2.07
N THR A 109 -9.69 -14.47 1.16
CA THR A 109 -10.56 -15.60 1.50
C THR A 109 -9.81 -16.67 2.32
N PRO A 110 -10.50 -17.51 3.11
CA PRO A 110 -9.85 -18.46 4.02
C PRO A 110 -8.91 -19.46 3.31
N ASP A 111 -9.14 -19.79 2.04
CA ASP A 111 -8.26 -20.65 1.24
C ASP A 111 -6.87 -20.03 0.96
N LYS A 112 -6.71 -18.72 1.18
CA LYS A 112 -5.42 -18.02 1.09
C LYS A 112 -4.64 -18.02 2.41
N ALA A 113 -5.30 -18.38 3.52
CA ALA A 113 -4.65 -18.44 4.82
C ALA A 113 -3.53 -19.49 4.83
N GLY A 114 -2.39 -19.18 5.46
CA GLY A 114 -1.27 -20.11 5.61
C GLY A 114 -0.38 -20.28 4.36
N VAL A 115 -0.71 -19.69 3.21
CA VAL A 115 0.14 -19.73 2.00
C VAL A 115 1.40 -18.86 2.13
N GLY A 116 1.48 -18.00 3.15
CA GLY A 116 2.68 -17.25 3.54
C GLY A 116 3.04 -16.05 2.66
N LYS A 117 2.23 -15.74 1.64
CA LYS A 117 2.47 -14.62 0.71
C LYS A 117 1.32 -13.62 0.60
N TYR A 118 0.22 -13.86 1.31
CA TYR A 118 -0.94 -12.97 1.34
C TYR A 118 -0.97 -12.23 2.67
N LEU A 119 -1.08 -10.91 2.60
CA LEU A 119 -1.25 -10.02 3.73
C LEU A 119 -2.61 -9.37 3.62
N PHE A 120 -3.34 -9.27 4.75
CA PHE A 120 -4.62 -8.58 4.75
C PHE A 120 -4.45 -7.05 4.62
N GLU A 121 -3.34 -6.51 5.14
CA GLU A 121 -2.95 -5.11 5.06
C GLU A 121 -1.47 -5.02 4.65
N PHE A 122 -1.18 -4.18 3.67
CA PHE A 122 0.18 -3.96 3.19
C PHE A 122 0.32 -2.61 2.50
N VAL A 123 1.56 -2.14 2.40
CA VAL A 123 1.90 -0.89 1.70
C VAL A 123 2.59 -1.23 0.38
N GLN A 124 2.17 -0.57 -0.69
CA GLN A 124 2.79 -0.64 -2.01
C GLN A 124 3.35 0.71 -2.39
N VAL A 125 4.52 0.72 -3.04
CA VAL A 125 4.91 1.87 -3.87
C VAL A 125 4.27 1.65 -5.23
N ASP A 126 3.15 2.34 -5.47
CA ASP A 126 2.36 2.24 -6.69
C ASP A 126 2.64 3.45 -7.57
N LEU A 127 2.76 3.26 -8.89
CA LEU A 127 3.10 4.34 -9.83
C LEU A 127 2.36 4.20 -11.15
N GLU A 128 2.27 5.30 -11.88
CA GLU A 128 1.73 5.35 -13.24
C GLU A 128 2.45 6.43 -14.05
N ILE A 129 2.66 6.17 -15.35
CA ILE A 129 3.34 7.07 -16.28
C ILE A 129 2.49 7.21 -17.53
N LYS A 130 2.22 8.45 -17.93
CA LYS A 130 1.45 8.74 -19.13
C LYS A 130 2.19 8.29 -20.38
N ASP A 131 1.45 7.64 -21.28
CA ASP A 131 1.93 7.15 -22.59
C ASP A 131 3.16 6.20 -22.53
N ALA A 132 3.51 5.68 -21.35
CA ALA A 132 4.60 4.72 -21.21
C ALA A 132 4.21 3.33 -21.73
N LYS A 133 5.19 2.65 -22.30
CA LYS A 133 5.09 1.23 -22.63
C LYS A 133 5.57 0.39 -21.46
N ARG A 134 5.25 -0.90 -21.53
CA ARG A 134 5.68 -1.89 -20.55
C ARG A 134 7.20 -1.88 -20.36
N GLU A 135 7.95 -1.78 -21.46
CA GLU A 135 9.42 -1.77 -21.44
C GLU A 135 9.97 -0.56 -20.67
N ASP A 136 9.39 0.62 -20.86
CA ASP A 136 9.80 1.84 -20.15
C ASP A 136 9.61 1.69 -18.62
N VAL A 137 8.52 1.04 -18.21
CA VAL A 137 8.22 0.77 -16.80
C VAL A 137 9.16 -0.29 -16.23
N MET A 138 9.45 -1.36 -16.98
CA MET A 138 10.41 -2.39 -16.54
C MET A 138 11.79 -1.80 -16.29
N ASP A 139 12.29 -0.99 -17.23
CA ASP A 139 13.59 -0.31 -17.10
C ASP A 139 13.63 0.64 -15.90
N LEU A 140 12.53 1.36 -15.63
CA LEU A 140 12.41 2.20 -14.44
C LEU A 140 12.49 1.38 -13.15
N ILE A 141 11.76 0.27 -13.06
CA ILE A 141 11.74 -0.59 -11.87
C ILE A 141 13.10 -1.24 -11.64
N GLU A 142 13.81 -1.67 -12.68
CA GLU A 142 15.17 -2.20 -12.55
C GLU A 142 16.12 -1.15 -11.95
N ARG A 143 16.09 0.08 -12.47
CA ARG A 143 16.90 1.19 -11.93
C ARG A 143 16.51 1.57 -10.50
N LEU A 144 15.22 1.56 -10.18
CA LEU A 144 14.72 1.77 -8.82
C LEU A 144 15.31 0.74 -7.85
N LEU A 145 15.27 -0.54 -8.22
CA LEU A 145 15.81 -1.62 -7.39
C LEU A 145 17.32 -1.46 -7.19
N VAL A 146 18.08 -1.18 -8.26
CA VAL A 146 19.52 -0.91 -8.15
C VAL A 146 19.79 0.26 -7.20
N TYR A 147 19.09 1.39 -7.35
CA TYR A 147 19.25 2.55 -6.48
C TYR A 147 18.99 2.22 -5.00
N VAL A 148 17.96 1.42 -4.71
CA VAL A 148 17.61 1.01 -3.35
C VAL A 148 18.65 0.04 -2.76
N PHE A 149 19.25 -0.84 -3.57
CA PHE A 149 20.26 -1.80 -3.10
C PHE A 149 21.66 -1.18 -2.92
N GLU A 150 21.98 -0.12 -3.66
CA GLU A 150 23.27 0.58 -3.56
C GLU A 150 23.31 1.63 -2.43
N GLY A 151 22.15 2.09 -1.94
CA GLY A 151 22.02 3.05 -0.84
C GLY A 151 22.05 2.41 0.55
#